data_AF-A0A7C8UQ76-F1
#
_entry.id   AF-A0A7C8UQ76-F1
#
_cell.length_a   1.000
_cell.length_b   1.000
_cell.length_c   1.000
_cell.angle_alpha   90.00
_cell.angle_beta   90.00
_cell.angle_gamma   90.00
#
_symmetry.space_group_name_H-M   'P 1'
#
loop_
_entity.id
_entity.type
_entity.pdbx_description
1 polymer ?
#
loop_
_entity_poly.entity_id
_entity_poly.type
_entity_poly.pdbx_seq_one_letter_code
_entity_poly.pdbx_strand_id
1 'polypeptide(L)'
;MKEVLEALEQSEDEKKTENPGLMIISLHSCGNLIHHALNALIANDEVKAVAVVGCCYNLMTERTGPTYKPPYQKYIPAENTPIPSNCLNHHFPLSARLSSQSITLNITARMMAVQAPRNWTQTTSSDFFKRHFYRALLQRIFFEKGVLSATEPLIVGSLRKAAYMGFYEYVTSAVRKILNAASGDVGSSVGEGVKAKIKEVGLDNIGREEVESYERRYGKGLKELSIMWTLMAFCAGCVESLVVVDRWSYLKESGKCRIVKVEAAFEYGISPRNLVIVGVK
;
A
#
# COMPACT_ATOMS: atom_id res chain seq x y z
N MET A 1 23.10 -12.91 -8.50
CA MET A 1 24.17 -12.01 -7.99
C MET A 1 25.51 -12.10 -8.74
N LYS A 2 26.15 -13.26 -8.90
CA LYS A 2 27.48 -13.38 -9.56
C LYS A 2 27.56 -12.73 -10.95
N GLU A 3 26.61 -13.03 -11.84
CA GLU A 3 26.53 -12.39 -13.17
C GLU A 3 26.29 -10.86 -13.13
N VAL A 4 25.66 -10.35 -12.06
CA VAL A 4 25.45 -8.89 -11.91
C VAL A 4 26.75 -8.22 -11.47
N LEU A 5 27.49 -8.87 -10.57
CA LEU A 5 28.82 -8.42 -10.14
C LEU A 5 29.81 -8.48 -11.30
N GLU A 6 29.86 -9.60 -12.02
CA GLU A 6 30.69 -9.77 -13.23
C GLU A 6 30.34 -8.74 -14.31
N ALA A 7 29.06 -8.39 -14.44
CA ALA A 7 28.65 -7.34 -15.37
C ALA A 7 29.16 -5.96 -14.95
N LEU A 8 29.12 -5.61 -13.66
CA LEU A 8 29.70 -4.37 -13.16
C LEU A 8 31.22 -4.33 -13.37
N GLU A 9 31.90 -5.46 -13.17
CA GLU A 9 33.35 -5.61 -13.38
C GLU A 9 33.75 -5.55 -14.87
N GLN A 10 32.94 -6.09 -15.79
CA GLN A 10 33.18 -6.02 -17.25
C GLN A 10 33.18 -4.59 -17.81
N SER A 11 32.71 -3.60 -17.05
CA SER A 11 32.78 -2.18 -17.43
C SER A 11 34.12 -1.53 -17.12
N GLU A 12 35.03 -2.22 -16.41
CA GLU A 12 36.33 -1.67 -16.00
C GLU A 12 37.43 -1.77 -17.07
N ASP A 13 37.28 -2.64 -18.08
CA ASP A 13 38.30 -2.89 -19.12
C ASP A 13 38.24 -1.93 -20.33
N GLU A 14 37.25 -1.04 -20.40
CA GLU A 14 37.16 0.02 -21.42
C GLU A 14 37.39 1.40 -20.78
N LYS A 15 38.56 2.01 -21.04
CA LYS A 15 38.94 3.41 -20.74
C LYS A 15 38.33 3.98 -19.45
N LYS A 16 39.13 4.08 -18.37
CA LYS A 16 38.85 4.90 -17.17
C LYS A 16 37.99 6.13 -17.52
N THR A 17 36.68 6.01 -17.34
CA THR A 17 35.77 7.13 -17.50
C THR A 17 35.98 8.03 -16.29
N GLU A 18 36.16 9.34 -16.49
CA GLU A 18 36.39 10.31 -15.41
C GLU A 18 35.23 10.35 -14.38
N ASN A 19 34.08 9.77 -14.70
CA ASN A 19 32.93 9.63 -13.83
C ASN A 19 32.63 8.13 -13.58
N PRO A 20 32.69 7.62 -12.33
CA PRO A 20 32.48 6.21 -12.01
C PRO A 20 31.05 5.70 -12.26
N GLY A 21 30.13 6.60 -12.64
CA GLY A 21 28.70 6.26 -12.77
C GLY A 21 28.03 6.07 -11.41
N LEU A 22 26.70 6.13 -11.41
CA LEU A 22 25.88 6.04 -10.20
C LEU A 22 25.07 4.74 -10.19
N MET A 23 24.91 4.16 -9.00
CA MET A 23 24.02 3.04 -8.74
C MET A 23 22.97 3.43 -7.71
N ILE A 24 21.69 3.14 -7.98
CA ILE A 24 20.60 3.37 -7.04
C ILE A 24 20.26 2.06 -6.33
N ILE A 25 20.44 2.03 -5.02
CA ILE A 25 20.06 0.90 -4.17
C ILE A 25 18.96 1.34 -3.21
N SER A 26 17.93 0.52 -3.05
CA SER A 26 16.91 0.78 -2.03
C SER A 26 16.30 -0.51 -1.51
N LEU A 27 16.32 -0.68 -0.19
CA LEU A 27 15.67 -1.80 0.50
C LEU A 27 14.23 -1.47 0.94
N HIS A 28 13.89 -0.18 0.95
CA HIS A 28 12.61 0.35 1.39
C HIS A 28 12.06 1.36 0.39
N SER A 29 11.86 0.94 -0.87
CA SER A 29 11.15 1.77 -1.85
C SER A 29 9.65 1.56 -1.74
N CYS A 30 8.95 2.55 -1.18
CA CYS A 30 7.52 2.51 -0.98
C CYS A 30 6.80 3.32 -2.08
N GLY A 31 5.71 2.78 -2.63
CA GLY A 31 4.92 3.43 -3.68
C GLY A 31 5.72 3.77 -4.93
N ASN A 32 5.59 5.01 -5.42
CA ASN A 32 6.27 5.49 -6.63
C ASN A 32 7.79 5.62 -6.50
N LEU A 33 8.40 5.45 -5.32
CA LEU A 33 9.87 5.49 -5.20
C LEU A 33 10.55 4.49 -6.13
N ILE A 34 9.93 3.32 -6.34
CA ILE A 34 10.41 2.36 -7.34
C ILE A 34 10.31 2.96 -8.74
N HIS A 35 9.18 3.58 -9.11
CA HIS A 35 9.00 4.19 -10.43
C HIS A 35 10.10 5.21 -10.71
N HIS A 36 10.38 6.08 -9.74
CA HIS A 36 11.40 7.11 -9.86
C HIS A 36 12.80 6.53 -10.03
N ALA A 37 13.15 5.48 -9.28
CA ALA A 37 14.44 4.81 -9.43
C ALA A 37 14.61 4.17 -10.83
N LEU A 38 13.59 3.48 -11.33
CA LEU A 38 13.62 2.88 -12.67
C LEU A 38 13.67 3.93 -13.78
N ASN A 39 12.93 5.03 -13.62
CA ASN A 39 12.99 6.15 -14.56
C ASN A 39 14.33 6.85 -14.53
N ALA A 40 14.94 7.03 -13.35
CA ALA A 40 16.27 7.61 -13.23
C ALA A 40 17.30 6.76 -13.99
N LEU A 41 17.21 5.42 -13.89
CA LEU A 41 18.02 4.53 -14.71
C LEU A 41 17.80 4.80 -16.20
N ILE A 42 16.56 4.80 -16.68
CA ILE A 42 16.29 4.92 -18.12
C ILE A 42 16.65 6.31 -18.66
N ALA A 43 16.39 7.37 -17.89
CA ALA A 43 16.49 8.76 -18.34
C ALA A 43 17.87 9.40 -18.14
N ASN A 44 18.63 8.96 -17.13
CA ASN A 44 19.92 9.55 -16.78
C ASN A 44 21.06 8.61 -17.15
N ASP A 45 21.96 9.05 -18.03
CA ASP A 45 23.11 8.26 -18.49
C ASP A 45 24.21 8.11 -17.44
N GLU A 46 24.24 8.95 -16.40
CA GLU A 46 25.13 8.76 -15.25
C GLU A 46 24.68 7.59 -14.37
N VAL A 47 23.38 7.29 -14.32
CA VAL A 47 22.88 6.13 -13.57
C VAL A 47 23.08 4.88 -14.42
N LYS A 48 23.99 4.00 -13.98
CA LYS A 48 24.40 2.79 -14.69
C LYS A 48 23.67 1.54 -14.19
N ALA A 49 23.22 1.54 -12.93
CA ALA A 49 22.56 0.38 -12.35
C ALA A 49 21.52 0.75 -11.28
N VAL A 50 20.56 -0.15 -11.07
CA VAL A 50 19.61 -0.12 -9.95
C VAL A 50 19.46 -1.49 -9.32
N ALA A 51 19.27 -1.51 -8.01
CA ALA A 51 18.83 -2.68 -7.24
C ALA A 51 17.82 -2.23 -6.18
N VAL A 52 16.53 -2.40 -6.48
CA VAL A 52 15.45 -1.83 -5.66
C VAL A 52 14.45 -2.88 -5.20
N VAL A 53 14.09 -2.82 -3.91
CA VAL A 53 13.12 -3.69 -3.24
C VAL A 53 11.89 -2.88 -2.85
N GLY A 54 10.71 -3.40 -3.19
CA GLY A 54 9.45 -2.79 -2.81
C GLY A 54 9.07 -3.06 -1.36
N CYS A 55 8.83 -2.02 -0.57
CA CYS A 55 8.39 -2.17 0.83
C CYS A 55 6.88 -2.12 1.06
N CYS A 56 6.17 -1.33 0.25
CA CYS A 56 4.72 -1.30 0.19
C CYS A 56 4.29 -0.58 -1.08
N TYR A 57 3.07 -0.82 -1.52
CA TYR A 57 2.54 -0.21 -2.74
C TYR A 57 1.41 0.79 -2.46
N ASN A 58 1.14 1.10 -1.19
CA ASN A 58 0.01 1.95 -0.78
C ASN A 58 0.05 3.34 -1.43
N LEU A 59 1.25 3.89 -1.58
CA LEU A 59 1.54 5.21 -2.14
C LEU A 59 1.92 5.14 -3.63
N MET A 60 1.50 4.08 -4.31
CA MET A 60 1.63 3.97 -5.75
C MET A 60 0.48 4.71 -6.42
N THR A 61 0.78 5.52 -7.44
CA THR A 61 -0.23 6.24 -8.22
C THR A 61 -0.76 5.33 -9.32
N GLU A 62 -2.08 5.10 -9.31
CA GLU A 62 -2.78 4.38 -10.38
C GLU A 62 -3.03 5.32 -11.56
N ARG A 63 -2.96 4.79 -12.77
CA ARG A 63 -3.24 5.58 -13.98
C ARG A 63 -4.71 5.90 -14.19
N THR A 64 -5.56 4.91 -13.96
CA THR A 64 -7.00 4.99 -14.26
C THR A 64 -7.87 4.76 -13.03
N GLY A 65 -7.26 4.43 -11.89
CA GLY A 65 -7.92 4.22 -10.61
C GLY A 65 -7.74 5.37 -9.62
N PRO A 66 -8.55 5.42 -8.56
CA PRO A 66 -8.38 6.40 -7.50
C PRO A 66 -7.07 6.16 -6.72
N THR A 67 -6.24 7.20 -6.64
CA THR A 67 -5.02 7.22 -5.82
C THR A 67 -5.35 7.92 -4.49
N TYR A 68 -5.42 7.16 -3.38
CA TYR A 68 -5.80 7.71 -2.07
C TYR A 68 -4.60 8.02 -1.16
N LYS A 69 -4.44 9.32 -0.84
CA LYS A 69 -3.59 10.03 0.18
C LYS A 69 -2.11 10.36 -0.17
N PRO A 70 -1.55 11.55 0.17
CA PRO A 70 -2.10 12.90 0.49
C PRO A 70 -1.45 14.05 -0.37
N PRO A 71 -1.63 15.34 -0.01
CA PRO A 71 -2.44 16.38 -0.68
C PRO A 71 -1.88 16.87 -2.05
N TYR A 72 -2.68 17.63 -2.81
CA TYR A 72 -2.24 18.40 -3.99
C TYR A 72 -2.10 17.70 -5.36
N GLN A 73 -3.05 16.86 -5.75
CA GLN A 73 -3.50 16.92 -7.15
C GLN A 73 -4.84 16.22 -7.30
N LYS A 74 -5.82 16.90 -7.89
CA LYS A 74 -6.96 16.22 -8.51
C LYS A 74 -6.37 15.38 -9.63
N TYR A 75 -6.14 14.10 -9.35
CA TYR A 75 -5.72 13.18 -10.38
C TYR A 75 -6.92 12.92 -11.29
N ILE A 76 -6.88 13.48 -12.50
CA ILE A 76 -7.82 13.14 -13.56
C ILE A 76 -7.33 11.80 -14.10
N PRO A 77 -8.12 10.70 -13.99
CA PRO A 77 -7.75 9.42 -14.59
C PRO A 77 -7.38 9.66 -16.06
N ALA A 78 -6.17 9.25 -16.45
CA ALA A 78 -5.77 9.37 -17.85
C ALA A 78 -6.63 8.43 -18.70
N GLU A 79 -6.86 8.77 -19.97
CA GLU A 79 -7.49 7.83 -20.90
C GLU A 79 -6.69 6.51 -20.93
N ASN A 80 -7.40 5.41 -21.15
CA ASN A 80 -6.85 4.05 -21.25
C ASN A 80 -6.08 3.83 -22.58
N THR A 81 -5.24 4.78 -22.98
CA THR A 81 -4.41 4.70 -24.18
C THR A 81 -3.08 3.98 -23.85
N PRO A 82 -2.65 2.95 -24.58
CA PRO A 82 -1.38 2.29 -24.30
C PRO A 82 -0.20 3.29 -24.29
N ILE A 83 0.69 3.19 -23.30
CA ILE A 83 1.90 4.02 -23.25
C ILE A 83 2.97 3.35 -24.11
N PRO A 84 3.60 4.07 -25.06
CA PRO A 84 4.70 3.54 -25.85
C PRO A 84 5.88 3.11 -24.97
N SER A 85 6.58 2.04 -25.34
CA SER A 85 7.72 1.49 -24.59
C SER A 85 8.92 2.45 -24.47
N ASN A 86 8.99 3.46 -25.32
CA ASN A 86 10.05 4.47 -25.33
C ASN A 86 9.73 5.72 -24.48
N CYS A 87 8.57 5.79 -23.83
CA CYS A 87 8.17 6.92 -23.00
C CYS A 87 8.41 6.63 -21.51
N LEU A 88 8.89 7.64 -20.77
CA LEU A 88 8.91 7.57 -19.31
C LEU A 88 7.49 7.56 -18.76
N ASN A 89 7.22 6.66 -17.83
CA ASN A 89 5.92 6.53 -17.17
C ASN A 89 6.09 6.72 -15.65
N HIS A 90 5.11 7.30 -14.98
CA HIS A 90 5.15 7.57 -13.54
C HIS A 90 4.01 6.90 -12.77
N HIS A 91 3.15 6.17 -13.45
CA HIS A 91 1.95 5.57 -12.89
C HIS A 91 2.02 4.05 -13.02
N PHE A 92 1.21 3.34 -12.23
CA PHE A 92 0.97 1.92 -12.45
C PHE A 92 -0.16 1.72 -13.47
N PRO A 93 -0.02 0.76 -14.40
CA PRO A 93 1.21 0.00 -14.72
C PRO A 93 2.29 0.88 -15.39
N LEU A 94 3.58 0.58 -15.16
CA LEU A 94 4.71 1.26 -15.81
C LEU A 94 4.94 0.73 -17.24
N SER A 95 4.89 -0.59 -17.41
CA SER A 95 5.19 -1.24 -18.69
C SER A 95 4.11 -0.96 -19.73
N ALA A 96 4.53 -0.87 -20.99
CA ALA A 96 3.64 -0.79 -22.15
C ALA A 96 2.75 -2.03 -22.22
N ARG A 97 3.31 -3.23 -21.94
CA ARG A 97 2.57 -4.49 -21.98
C ARG A 97 1.40 -4.51 -21.01
N LEU A 98 1.60 -4.19 -19.73
CA LEU A 98 0.50 -4.24 -18.76
C LEU A 98 -0.42 -3.01 -18.88
N SER A 99 0.10 -1.87 -19.33
CA SER A 99 -0.72 -0.70 -19.65
C SER A 99 -1.78 -1.02 -20.72
N SER A 100 -1.48 -1.92 -21.67
CA SER A 100 -2.43 -2.33 -22.71
C SER A 100 -3.59 -3.21 -22.20
N GLN A 101 -3.48 -3.75 -20.98
CA GLN A 101 -4.42 -4.74 -20.41
C GLN A 101 -5.47 -4.10 -19.47
N SER A 102 -5.51 -2.78 -19.35
CA SER A 102 -6.42 -2.04 -18.44
C SER A 102 -6.43 -2.55 -16.99
N ILE A 103 -5.27 -2.99 -16.50
CA ILE A 103 -5.10 -3.51 -15.15
C ILE A 103 -5.07 -2.34 -14.16
N THR A 104 -5.84 -2.46 -13.07
CA THR A 104 -5.82 -1.51 -11.95
C THR A 104 -5.71 -2.26 -10.64
N LEU A 105 -5.08 -1.62 -9.64
CA LEU A 105 -5.09 -2.11 -8.27
C LEU A 105 -5.86 -1.11 -7.40
N ASN A 106 -6.73 -1.60 -6.54
CA ASN A 106 -7.36 -0.75 -5.52
C ASN A 106 -6.44 -0.64 -4.30
N ILE A 107 -6.76 0.30 -3.39
CA ILE A 107 -5.94 0.52 -2.18
C ILE A 107 -5.80 -0.74 -1.33
N THR A 108 -6.85 -1.57 -1.22
CA THR A 108 -6.80 -2.82 -0.47
C THR A 108 -5.78 -3.79 -1.08
N ALA A 109 -5.81 -4.00 -2.40
CA ALA A 109 -4.86 -4.87 -3.09
C ALA A 109 -3.41 -4.40 -2.86
N ARG A 110 -3.15 -3.10 -2.98
CA ARG A 110 -1.82 -2.52 -2.74
C ARG A 110 -1.36 -2.63 -1.28
N MET A 111 -2.27 -2.48 -0.32
CA MET A 111 -2.02 -2.68 1.11
C MET A 111 -1.72 -4.13 1.47
N MET A 112 -2.37 -5.06 0.77
CA MET A 112 -2.20 -6.48 1.02
C MET A 112 -0.95 -7.03 0.35
N ALA A 113 -0.55 -6.52 -0.82
CA ALA A 113 0.51 -7.05 -1.67
C ALA A 113 1.81 -7.46 -0.94
N VAL A 114 2.23 -6.71 0.07
CA VAL A 114 3.48 -6.96 0.84
C VAL A 114 3.23 -7.57 2.23
N GLN A 115 2.05 -8.19 2.44
CA GLN A 115 1.75 -8.92 3.66
C GLN A 115 2.46 -10.28 3.65
N ALA A 116 2.90 -10.70 4.84
CA ALA A 116 3.69 -11.90 5.02
C ALA A 116 2.97 -12.93 5.90
N PRO A 117 1.92 -13.61 5.37
CA PRO A 117 1.08 -14.50 6.18
C PRO A 117 1.87 -15.66 6.81
N ARG A 118 3.00 -16.09 6.21
CA ARG A 118 3.84 -17.15 6.82
C ARG A 118 4.56 -16.69 8.10
N ASN A 119 4.70 -15.39 8.31
CA ASN A 119 5.31 -14.81 9.52
C ASN A 119 4.25 -14.46 10.57
N TRP A 120 2.98 -14.78 10.33
CA TRP A 120 1.91 -14.50 11.28
C TRP A 120 1.96 -15.49 12.45
N THR A 121 1.81 -14.96 13.65
CA THR A 121 1.74 -15.73 14.90
C THR A 121 0.32 -15.64 15.45
N GLN A 122 -0.07 -16.57 16.30
CA GLN A 122 -1.38 -16.53 16.95
C GLN A 122 -1.64 -15.18 17.64
N THR A 123 -0.65 -14.64 18.36
CA THR A 123 -0.77 -13.36 19.06
C THR A 123 -0.89 -12.18 18.10
N THR A 124 0.01 -12.08 17.10
CA THR A 124 -0.01 -10.95 16.15
C THR A 124 -1.26 -10.96 15.27
N SER A 125 -1.73 -12.15 14.86
CA SER A 125 -2.99 -12.33 14.13
C SER A 125 -4.20 -11.95 14.97
N SER A 126 -4.28 -12.43 16.22
CA SER A 126 -5.40 -12.11 17.12
C SER A 126 -5.53 -10.59 17.33
N ASP A 127 -4.41 -9.92 17.63
CA ASP A 127 -4.38 -8.46 17.77
C ASP A 127 -4.78 -7.74 16.48
N PHE A 128 -4.28 -8.20 15.34
CA PHE A 128 -4.61 -7.63 14.03
C PHE A 128 -6.10 -7.75 13.72
N PHE A 129 -6.68 -8.95 13.85
CA PHE A 129 -8.10 -9.18 13.57
C PHE A 129 -9.00 -8.45 14.57
N LYS A 130 -8.64 -8.42 15.85
CA LYS A 130 -9.37 -7.65 16.89
C LYS A 130 -9.48 -6.18 16.51
N ARG A 131 -8.38 -5.56 16.05
CA ARG A 131 -8.38 -4.16 15.61
C ARG A 131 -9.29 -3.91 14.39
N HIS A 132 -9.29 -4.82 13.42
CA HIS A 132 -10.13 -4.69 12.23
C HIS A 132 -11.61 -4.96 12.55
N PHE A 133 -11.88 -5.92 13.43
CA PHE A 133 -13.22 -6.20 13.93
C PHE A 133 -13.79 -5.00 14.69
N TYR A 134 -13.03 -4.39 15.58
CA TYR A 134 -13.46 -3.17 16.29
C TYR A 134 -13.74 -2.00 15.34
N ARG A 135 -12.94 -1.84 14.26
CA ARG A 135 -13.23 -0.86 13.20
C ARG A 135 -14.55 -1.15 12.49
N ALA A 136 -14.79 -2.41 12.12
CA ALA A 136 -16.02 -2.82 11.45
C ALA A 136 -17.25 -2.65 12.34
N LEU A 137 -17.15 -3.01 13.63
CA LEU A 137 -18.24 -2.80 14.58
C LEU A 137 -18.52 -1.31 14.81
N LEU A 138 -17.49 -0.47 14.92
CA LEU A 138 -17.69 0.99 15.04
C LEU A 138 -18.43 1.53 13.81
N GLN A 139 -18.06 1.11 12.60
CA GLN A 139 -18.78 1.48 11.38
C GLN A 139 -20.23 0.99 11.41
N ARG A 140 -20.49 -0.22 11.94
CA ARG A 140 -21.85 -0.73 12.11
C ARG A 140 -22.68 0.12 13.06
N ILE A 141 -22.12 0.54 14.20
CA ILE A 141 -22.78 1.47 15.14
C ILE A 141 -23.11 2.79 14.43
N PHE A 142 -22.14 3.36 13.71
CA PHE A 142 -22.33 4.64 13.01
C PHE A 142 -23.41 4.54 11.94
N PHE A 143 -23.48 3.42 11.23
CA PHE A 143 -24.53 3.15 10.24
C PHE A 143 -25.91 3.00 10.91
N GLU A 144 -26.04 2.15 11.93
CA GLU A 144 -27.34 1.93 12.62
C GLU A 144 -27.85 3.19 13.32
N LYS A 145 -26.94 4.08 13.75
CA LYS A 145 -27.28 5.38 14.34
C LYS A 145 -27.44 6.50 13.32
N GLY A 146 -27.34 6.24 12.02
CA GLY A 146 -27.54 7.26 10.98
C GLY A 146 -26.43 8.31 10.86
N VAL A 147 -25.27 8.08 11.49
CA VAL A 147 -24.10 8.97 11.39
C VAL A 147 -23.50 8.90 9.98
N LEU A 148 -23.36 7.69 9.45
CA LEU A 148 -22.78 7.40 8.14
C LEU A 148 -23.75 6.58 7.27
N SER A 149 -23.66 6.73 5.95
CA SER A 149 -24.29 5.78 5.03
C SER A 149 -23.46 4.49 4.90
N ALA A 150 -24.06 3.43 4.36
CA ALA A 150 -23.41 2.12 4.22
C ALA A 150 -22.12 2.14 3.38
N THR A 151 -21.99 3.11 2.47
CA THR A 151 -20.87 3.23 1.54
C THR A 151 -19.88 4.33 1.91
N GLU A 152 -20.13 5.05 3.00
CA GLU A 152 -19.31 6.19 3.40
C GLU A 152 -18.09 5.74 4.21
N PRO A 153 -16.86 6.10 3.77
CA PRO A 153 -15.65 5.62 4.43
C PRO A 153 -15.40 6.33 5.77
N LEU A 154 -15.16 5.56 6.82
CA LEU A 154 -14.73 6.08 8.13
C LEU A 154 -13.22 5.98 8.32
N ILE A 155 -12.54 7.12 8.49
CA ILE A 155 -11.09 7.19 8.73
C ILE A 155 -10.82 7.64 10.18
N VAL A 156 -10.61 6.70 11.09
CA VAL A 156 -10.22 6.98 12.49
C VAL A 156 -8.69 7.13 12.64
N GLY A 157 -7.91 6.47 11.78
CA GLY A 157 -6.45 6.35 11.93
C GLY A 157 -6.05 5.52 13.16
N SER A 158 -4.79 5.64 13.61
CA SER A 158 -4.26 4.90 14.76
C SER A 158 -4.79 5.42 16.09
N LEU A 159 -5.00 4.52 17.06
CA LEU A 159 -5.34 4.82 18.44
C LEU A 159 -4.25 4.30 19.39
N ARG A 160 -4.23 4.81 20.63
CA ARG A 160 -3.29 4.35 21.68
C ARG A 160 -3.62 2.91 22.09
N LYS A 161 -2.63 2.16 22.62
CA LYS A 161 -2.81 0.75 23.04
C LYS A 161 -3.99 0.55 24.00
N ALA A 162 -4.19 1.47 24.94
CA ALA A 162 -5.30 1.43 25.90
C ALA A 162 -6.69 1.36 25.25
N ALA A 163 -6.85 1.92 24.04
CA ALA A 163 -8.10 1.86 23.29
C ALA A 163 -8.43 0.44 22.80
N TYR A 164 -7.53 -0.53 22.89
CA TYR A 164 -7.74 -1.90 22.40
C TYR A 164 -7.93 -2.92 23.52
N MET A 165 -8.07 -2.47 24.78
CA MET A 165 -8.34 -3.35 25.92
C MET A 165 -9.70 -4.02 25.76
N GLY A 166 -10.76 -3.24 25.52
CA GLY A 166 -12.12 -3.71 25.23
C GLY A 166 -12.76 -2.89 24.12
N PHE A 167 -13.93 -3.34 23.63
CA PHE A 167 -14.62 -2.65 22.54
C PHE A 167 -15.20 -1.30 22.99
N TYR A 168 -15.64 -1.18 24.25
CA TYR A 168 -16.08 0.09 24.83
C TYR A 168 -14.97 1.15 24.84
N GLU A 169 -13.77 0.79 25.30
CA GLU A 169 -12.61 1.68 25.33
C GLU A 169 -12.20 2.10 23.91
N TYR A 170 -12.38 1.20 22.93
CA TYR A 170 -12.15 1.50 21.52
C TYR A 170 -13.14 2.53 20.99
N VAL A 171 -14.44 2.32 21.17
CA VAL A 171 -15.50 3.21 20.69
C VAL A 171 -15.34 4.60 21.28
N THR A 172 -15.22 4.71 22.59
CA THR A 172 -15.06 6.01 23.28
C THR A 172 -13.79 6.75 22.85
N SER A 173 -12.68 6.03 22.65
CA SER A 173 -11.44 6.62 22.15
C SER A 173 -11.55 7.08 20.70
N ALA A 174 -12.20 6.31 19.85
CA ALA A 174 -12.41 6.63 18.45
C ALA A 174 -13.33 7.84 18.29
N VAL A 175 -14.47 7.86 18.97
CA VAL A 175 -15.44 8.97 18.97
C VAL A 175 -14.76 10.25 19.47
N ARG A 176 -14.06 10.19 20.61
CA ARG A 176 -13.31 11.34 21.14
C ARG A 176 -12.29 11.87 20.13
N LYS A 177 -11.57 10.99 19.45
CA LYS A 177 -10.60 11.39 18.43
C LYS A 177 -11.27 12.09 17.24
N ILE A 178 -12.41 11.59 16.77
CA ILE A 178 -13.17 12.19 15.67
C ILE A 178 -13.68 13.58 16.06
N LEU A 179 -14.23 13.73 17.27
CA LEU A 179 -14.73 15.00 17.78
C LEU A 179 -13.61 16.04 17.94
N ASN A 180 -12.42 15.61 18.39
CA ASN A 180 -11.27 16.47 18.64
C ASN A 180 -10.41 16.77 17.41
N ALA A 181 -10.64 16.09 16.28
CA ALA A 181 -9.87 16.35 15.06
C ALA A 181 -10.09 17.81 14.61
N ALA A 182 -9.03 18.57 14.35
CA ALA A 182 -9.16 19.94 13.83
C ALA A 182 -9.87 19.94 12.47
N SER A 183 -10.58 21.02 12.11
CA SER A 183 -11.34 21.17 10.85
C SER A 183 -10.47 21.16 9.55
N GLY A 184 -9.23 20.68 9.60
CA GLY A 184 -8.35 20.49 8.44
C GLY A 184 -7.52 19.19 8.44
N ASP A 185 -7.57 18.39 9.51
CA ASP A 185 -6.70 17.21 9.67
C ASP A 185 -7.29 15.90 9.09
N VAL A 186 -8.53 15.97 8.61
CA VAL A 186 -9.18 14.87 7.90
C VAL A 186 -9.66 15.44 6.57
N GLY A 187 -9.04 15.01 5.48
CA GLY A 187 -9.26 15.53 4.13
C GLY A 187 -10.66 15.27 3.56
N SER A 188 -11.70 15.86 4.15
CA SER A 188 -13.04 15.99 3.58
C SER A 188 -13.92 16.88 4.46
N SER A 189 -14.72 17.75 3.82
CA SER A 189 -15.88 18.47 4.35
C SER A 189 -16.90 17.60 5.13
N VAL A 190 -16.77 16.28 5.05
CA VAL A 190 -17.52 15.26 5.81
C VAL A 190 -17.27 15.35 7.33
N GLY A 191 -16.12 15.90 7.76
CA GLY A 191 -15.72 15.92 9.16
C GLY A 191 -16.68 16.67 10.10
N GLU A 192 -17.28 17.79 9.66
CA GLU A 192 -18.16 18.58 10.53
C GLU A 192 -19.57 17.98 10.63
N GLY A 193 -20.12 17.47 9.52
CA GLY A 193 -21.41 16.78 9.52
C GLY A 193 -21.41 15.51 10.38
N VAL A 194 -20.33 14.72 10.31
CA VAL A 194 -20.17 13.53 11.15
C VAL A 194 -20.10 13.89 12.63
N LYS A 195 -19.38 14.95 13.00
CA LYS A 195 -19.30 15.41 14.40
C LYS A 195 -20.65 15.86 14.95
N ALA A 196 -21.43 16.61 14.15
CA ALA A 196 -22.76 17.06 14.55
C ALA A 196 -23.69 15.87 14.81
N LYS A 197 -23.75 14.92 13.87
CA LYS A 197 -24.56 13.71 14.00
C LYS A 197 -24.15 12.85 15.20
N ILE A 198 -22.85 12.68 15.45
CA ILE A 198 -22.36 11.95 16.64
C ILE A 198 -22.94 12.53 17.93
N LYS A 199 -22.98 13.86 18.07
CA LYS A 199 -23.56 14.54 19.23
C LYS A 199 -25.08 14.43 19.26
N GLU A 200 -25.74 14.61 18.12
CA GLU A 200 -27.19 14.50 17.98
C GLU A 200 -27.72 13.14 18.44
N VAL A 201 -27.01 12.07 18.08
CA VAL A 201 -27.40 10.69 18.43
C VAL A 201 -26.80 10.20 19.75
N GLY A 202 -26.12 11.07 20.49
CA GLY A 202 -25.55 10.78 21.82
C GLY A 202 -24.40 9.77 21.84
N LEU A 203 -23.68 9.59 20.73
CA LEU A 203 -22.58 8.62 20.66
C LEU A 203 -21.34 9.05 21.44
N ASP A 204 -21.22 10.33 21.77
CA ASP A 204 -20.18 10.86 22.66
C ASP A 204 -20.34 10.38 24.12
N ASN A 205 -21.54 9.94 24.50
CA ASN A 205 -21.87 9.41 25.82
C ASN A 205 -22.55 8.03 25.76
N ILE A 206 -22.25 7.23 24.72
CA ILE A 206 -22.82 5.88 24.58
C ILE A 206 -22.49 5.00 25.82
N GLY A 207 -23.50 4.29 26.31
CA GLY A 207 -23.38 3.42 27.49
C GLY A 207 -22.57 2.15 27.21
N ARG A 208 -21.88 1.63 28.23
CA ARG A 208 -21.10 0.39 28.13
C ARG A 208 -21.94 -0.80 27.66
N GLU A 209 -23.09 -0.99 28.29
CA GLU A 209 -24.00 -2.10 27.95
C GLU A 209 -24.48 -2.05 26.50
N GLU A 210 -24.77 -0.85 25.99
CA GLU A 210 -25.14 -0.69 24.59
C GLU A 210 -23.99 -1.11 23.66
N VAL A 211 -22.76 -0.65 23.91
CA VAL A 211 -21.59 -1.04 23.11
C VAL A 211 -21.34 -2.55 23.17
N GLU A 212 -21.40 -3.15 24.36
CA GLU A 212 -21.19 -4.58 24.56
C GLU A 212 -22.31 -5.41 23.91
N SER A 213 -23.53 -4.88 23.79
CA SER A 213 -24.61 -5.53 23.04
C SER A 213 -24.28 -5.70 21.54
N TYR A 214 -23.59 -4.72 20.92
CA TYR A 214 -23.09 -4.86 19.54
C TYR A 214 -22.02 -5.94 19.44
N GLU A 215 -21.09 -5.99 20.39
CA GLU A 215 -20.05 -7.02 20.41
C GLU A 215 -20.65 -8.43 20.52
N ARG A 216 -21.67 -8.62 21.37
CA ARG A 216 -22.40 -9.89 21.49
C ARG A 216 -23.18 -10.22 20.21
N ARG A 217 -23.91 -9.25 19.64
CA ARG A 217 -24.72 -9.43 18.44
C ARG A 217 -23.89 -9.81 17.22
N TYR A 218 -22.72 -9.20 17.06
CA TYR A 218 -21.87 -9.35 15.88
C TYR A 218 -20.59 -10.18 16.12
N GLY A 219 -20.45 -10.80 17.29
CA GLY A 219 -19.24 -11.54 17.70
C GLY A 219 -18.79 -12.63 16.71
N LYS A 220 -19.75 -13.29 16.03
CA LYS A 220 -19.44 -14.27 14.97
C LYS A 220 -18.65 -13.67 13.80
N GLY A 221 -18.87 -12.38 13.52
CA GLY A 221 -18.20 -11.65 12.44
C GLY A 221 -16.69 -11.55 12.61
N LEU A 222 -16.14 -11.69 13.83
CA LEU A 222 -14.69 -11.75 14.03
C LEU A 222 -14.07 -12.94 13.28
N LYS A 223 -14.71 -14.12 13.32
CA LYS A 223 -14.22 -15.31 12.62
C LYS A 223 -14.28 -15.13 11.11
N GLU A 224 -15.41 -14.64 10.61
CA GLU A 224 -15.62 -14.38 9.17
C GLU A 224 -14.61 -13.35 8.64
N LEU A 225 -14.41 -12.25 9.38
CA LEU A 225 -13.42 -11.23 9.06
C LEU A 225 -12.01 -11.81 9.06
N SER A 226 -11.66 -12.63 10.05
CA SER A 226 -10.35 -13.28 10.13
C SER A 226 -10.08 -14.18 8.92
N ILE A 227 -11.09 -14.94 8.49
CA ILE A 227 -11.02 -15.78 7.28
C ILE A 227 -10.79 -14.91 6.05
N MET A 228 -11.61 -13.86 5.85
CA MET A 228 -11.50 -12.97 4.70
C MET A 228 -10.14 -12.28 4.62
N TRP A 229 -9.64 -11.73 5.73
CA TRP A 229 -8.32 -11.10 5.76
C TRP A 229 -7.18 -12.08 5.49
N THR A 230 -7.31 -13.30 5.99
CA THR A 230 -6.33 -14.36 5.74
C THR A 230 -6.31 -14.75 4.26
N LEU A 231 -7.48 -14.97 3.64
CA LEU A 231 -7.59 -15.25 2.21
C LEU A 231 -7.04 -14.11 1.36
N MET A 232 -7.35 -12.85 1.70
CA MET A 232 -6.78 -11.68 1.03
C MET A 232 -5.25 -11.66 1.13
N ALA A 233 -4.69 -11.98 2.30
CA ALA A 233 -3.23 -12.04 2.50
C ALA A 233 -2.57 -13.16 1.69
N PHE A 234 -3.23 -14.31 1.53
CA PHE A 234 -2.74 -15.39 0.67
C PHE A 234 -2.74 -15.00 -0.81
N CYS A 235 -3.81 -14.35 -1.28
CA CYS A 235 -3.91 -13.88 -2.66
C CYS A 235 -2.99 -12.69 -2.96
N ALA A 236 -2.49 -12.01 -1.93
CA ALA A 236 -1.70 -10.80 -2.07
C ALA A 236 -0.36 -10.99 -2.80
N GLY A 237 0.24 -12.17 -2.69
CA GLY A 237 1.49 -12.48 -3.41
C GLY A 237 1.34 -12.39 -4.93
N CYS A 238 0.15 -12.63 -5.46
CA CYS A 238 -0.15 -12.41 -6.88
C CYS A 238 -0.09 -10.91 -7.25
N VAL A 239 -0.52 -10.03 -6.34
CA VAL A 239 -0.47 -8.58 -6.54
C VAL A 239 0.97 -8.07 -6.52
N GLU A 240 1.79 -8.52 -5.57
CA GLU A 240 3.22 -8.18 -5.55
C GLU A 240 3.92 -8.70 -6.81
N SER A 241 3.66 -9.96 -7.19
CA SER A 241 4.21 -10.55 -8.41
C SER A 241 3.85 -9.74 -9.66
N LEU A 242 2.59 -9.31 -9.77
CA LEU A 242 2.12 -8.46 -10.86
C LEU A 242 2.86 -7.12 -10.91
N VAL A 243 3.04 -6.46 -9.76
CA VAL A 243 3.79 -5.20 -9.68
C VAL A 243 5.27 -5.41 -10.05
N VAL A 244 5.89 -6.50 -9.60
CA VAL A 244 7.29 -6.81 -9.90
C VAL A 244 7.49 -7.15 -11.39
N VAL A 245 6.59 -7.94 -11.97
CA VAL A 245 6.59 -8.26 -13.41
C VAL A 245 6.39 -7.02 -14.26
N ASP A 246 5.53 -6.09 -13.82
CA ASP A 246 5.38 -4.79 -14.48
C ASP A 246 6.71 -4.03 -14.55
N ARG A 247 7.46 -3.97 -13.44
CA ARG A 247 8.73 -3.25 -13.38
C ARG A 247 9.82 -3.90 -14.21
N TRP A 248 9.89 -5.22 -14.14
CA TRP A 248 10.80 -6.01 -14.95
C TRP A 248 10.50 -5.80 -16.44
N SER A 249 9.22 -5.84 -16.83
CA SER A 249 8.79 -5.62 -18.21
C SER A 249 9.15 -4.21 -18.68
N TYR A 250 8.92 -3.19 -17.84
CA TYR A 250 9.27 -1.81 -18.15
C TYR A 250 10.77 -1.62 -18.45
N LEU A 251 11.65 -2.21 -17.62
CA LEU A 251 13.10 -2.17 -17.86
C LEU A 251 13.49 -2.91 -19.14
N LYS A 252 12.89 -4.08 -19.40
CA LYS A 252 13.12 -4.85 -20.64
C LYS A 252 12.69 -4.09 -21.89
N GLU A 253 11.50 -3.51 -21.86
CA GLU A 253 10.90 -2.74 -22.95
C GLU A 253 11.70 -1.48 -23.30
N SER A 254 12.42 -0.91 -22.33
CA SER A 254 13.25 0.28 -22.55
C SER A 254 14.41 0.03 -23.54
N GLY A 255 14.86 -1.21 -23.69
CA GLY A 255 16.04 -1.57 -24.50
C GLY A 255 17.37 -0.99 -24.00
N LYS A 256 17.39 -0.27 -22.88
CA LYS A 256 18.58 0.41 -22.36
C LYS A 256 19.41 -0.40 -21.37
N CYS A 257 18.90 -1.55 -20.92
CA CYS A 257 19.55 -2.39 -19.92
C CYS A 257 20.04 -3.70 -20.54
N ARG A 258 21.34 -3.97 -20.52
CA ARG A 258 21.88 -5.30 -20.89
C ARG A 258 21.47 -6.39 -19.90
N ILE A 259 21.25 -6.05 -18.62
CA ILE A 259 20.75 -6.97 -17.60
C ILE A 259 19.48 -6.42 -16.98
N VAL A 260 18.45 -7.27 -16.93
CA VAL A 260 17.22 -7.02 -16.19
C VAL A 260 16.82 -8.31 -15.47
N LYS A 261 16.81 -8.28 -14.13
CA LYS A 261 16.54 -9.44 -13.29
C LYS A 261 15.60 -9.11 -12.14
N VAL A 262 14.93 -10.14 -11.66
CA VAL A 262 14.27 -10.15 -10.37
C VAL A 262 14.85 -11.32 -9.59
N GLU A 263 15.42 -11.06 -8.43
CA GLU A 263 16.00 -12.09 -7.56
C GLU A 263 15.42 -11.97 -6.16
N ALA A 264 15.37 -13.07 -5.41
CA ALA A 264 15.12 -13.03 -3.98
C ALA A 264 16.44 -12.68 -3.27
N ALA A 265 16.59 -11.42 -2.85
CA ALA A 265 17.81 -10.93 -2.19
C ALA A 265 18.00 -11.50 -0.78
N PHE A 266 16.91 -11.91 -0.14
CA PHE A 266 16.91 -12.44 1.23
C PHE A 266 16.03 -13.69 1.30
N GLU A 267 16.33 -14.57 2.24
CA GLU A 267 15.39 -15.61 2.63
C GLU A 267 14.12 -14.98 3.21
N TYR A 268 12.97 -15.60 2.92
CA TYR A 268 11.67 -15.09 3.36
C TYR A 268 11.57 -14.88 4.88
N GLY A 269 12.22 -15.75 5.66
CA GLY A 269 12.26 -15.64 7.12
C GLY A 269 13.03 -14.42 7.64
N ILE A 270 14.01 -13.91 6.86
CA ILE A 270 14.77 -12.69 7.17
C ILE A 270 13.97 -11.47 6.75
N SER A 271 13.52 -11.44 5.50
CA SER A 271 12.63 -10.41 4.99
C SER A 271 11.64 -11.05 4.02
N PRO A 272 10.32 -10.99 4.29
CA PRO A 272 9.33 -11.44 3.32
C PRO A 272 9.24 -10.51 2.11
N ARG A 273 9.80 -9.30 2.22
CA ARG A 273 9.94 -8.32 1.13
C ARG A 273 11.33 -8.49 0.54
N ASN A 274 11.50 -9.53 -0.26
CA ASN A 274 12.83 -9.96 -0.73
C ASN A 274 13.03 -9.85 -2.24
N LEU A 275 12.00 -9.52 -3.02
CA LEU A 275 12.14 -9.39 -4.46
C LEU A 275 12.88 -8.09 -4.80
N VAL A 276 14.12 -8.22 -5.24
CA VAL A 276 14.93 -7.12 -5.77
C VAL A 276 14.79 -7.07 -7.28
N ILE A 277 14.42 -5.89 -7.79
CA ILE A 277 14.43 -5.60 -9.22
C ILE A 277 15.80 -4.99 -9.55
N VAL A 278 16.52 -5.65 -10.45
CA VAL A 278 17.87 -5.26 -10.87
C VAL A 278 17.84 -4.85 -12.34
N GLY A 279 18.44 -3.70 -12.63
CA GLY A 279 18.69 -3.22 -13.98
C GLY A 279 20.13 -2.73 -14.10
N VAL A 280 20.84 -3.12 -15.16
CA VAL A 280 22.19 -2.64 -15.46
C VAL A 280 22.23 -2.26 -16.94
N LYS A 281 22.72 -1.05 -17.23
CA LYS A 281 23.00 -0.59 -18.59
C LYS A 281 24.15 -1.36 -19.21
#